data_AF-A0A4R8XJK9-F1
#
_entry.id   AF-A0A4R8XJK9-F1
#
_cell.length_a   1.000
_cell.length_b   1.000
_cell.length_c   1.000
_cell.angle_alpha   90.00
_cell.angle_beta   90.00
_cell.angle_gamma   90.00
#
_symmetry.space_group_name_H-M   'P 1'
#
loop_
_entity.id
_entity.type
_entity.pdbx_description
1 polymer ?
#
loop_
_entity_poly.entity_id
_entity_poly.type
_entity_poly.pdbx_seq_one_letter_code
_entity_poly.pdbx_strand_id
1 'polypeptide(L)'
;MASSADREKALDTALAAIDRQFGKGSIMRLGSDERAPVETISTGSIALDVALGIGGLPRGRIVEIYGPESSGKTTLTLHAIANAQKNGGIAAFIDAEHALDPEYARKLGVDIDALLVSQPDTGEQALEIADMLVRSGSIDLIVIDSVAALVPRAEIEGEMGDSHVGLQARLMSQALRKLTGGLSQTNTTMIFINQLREKIGVFFGSPETTAGGKALKFYASVRLDIRRIETLKDGTEAVGNRTRVKVVKNKMAPPFKQAEFDIIYGIGISREGSLIDFGVEHGIVKKSGAWYTYDGDQLGQGKENSRNFLLREAEMANEIEKKILFKLGISPEGAAAKKAQAAVDAAAALVTAAAAKEAAAAKADSLQAKLAARKGA
;
A
#
# COMPACT_ATOMS: atom_id res chain seq x y z
N MET A 1 -39.35 26.12 -15.69
CA MET A 1 -38.10 25.58 -15.10
C MET A 1 -36.94 26.40 -15.64
N ALA A 2 -35.96 26.78 -14.82
CA ALA A 2 -34.80 27.54 -15.26
C ALA A 2 -34.10 26.84 -16.44
N SER A 3 -33.63 27.61 -17.43
CA SER A 3 -32.91 27.08 -18.58
C SER A 3 -31.61 26.38 -18.14
N SER A 4 -31.06 25.48 -18.95
CA SER A 4 -29.79 24.80 -18.64
C SER A 4 -28.65 25.79 -18.39
N ALA A 5 -28.60 26.88 -19.17
CA ALA A 5 -27.61 27.94 -19.03
C ALA A 5 -27.74 28.72 -17.70
N ASP A 6 -28.97 28.95 -17.22
CA ASP A 6 -29.19 29.61 -15.92
C ASP A 6 -28.76 28.72 -14.75
N ARG A 7 -28.93 27.40 -14.88
CA ARG A 7 -28.47 26.43 -13.87
C ARG A 7 -26.95 26.33 -13.83
N GLU A 8 -26.28 26.35 -14.97
CA GLU A 8 -24.81 26.35 -15.04
C GLU A 8 -24.22 27.63 -14.42
N LYS A 9 -24.78 28.80 -14.76
CA LYS A 9 -24.32 30.07 -14.18
C LYS A 9 -24.52 30.15 -12.67
N ALA A 10 -25.66 29.64 -12.17
CA ALA A 10 -25.91 29.56 -10.73
C ALA A 10 -24.95 28.58 -10.04
N LEU A 11 -24.65 27.45 -10.68
CA LEU A 11 -23.67 26.47 -10.20
C LEU A 11 -22.26 27.08 -10.13
N ASP A 12 -21.79 27.74 -11.18
CA ASP A 12 -20.45 28.33 -11.21
C ASP A 12 -20.30 29.46 -10.18
N THR A 13 -21.36 30.24 -9.94
CA THR A 13 -21.39 31.26 -8.88
C THR A 13 -21.30 30.61 -7.50
N ALA A 14 -22.01 29.50 -7.27
CA ALA A 14 -21.93 28.77 -6.02
C ALA A 14 -20.54 28.13 -5.82
N LEU A 15 -19.94 27.54 -6.86
CA LEU A 15 -18.59 26.99 -6.83
C LEU A 15 -17.56 28.07 -6.47
N ALA A 16 -17.63 29.25 -7.12
CA ALA A 16 -16.75 30.37 -6.84
C ALA A 16 -16.91 30.92 -5.41
N ALA A 17 -18.15 30.95 -4.89
CA ALA A 17 -18.41 31.35 -3.51
C ALA A 17 -17.82 30.34 -2.50
N ILE A 18 -17.94 29.04 -2.78
CA ILE A 18 -17.36 27.97 -1.96
C ILE A 18 -15.83 28.06 -1.97
N ASP A 19 -15.19 28.21 -3.13
CA ASP A 19 -13.74 28.38 -3.23
C ASP A 19 -13.23 29.63 -2.50
N ARG A 20 -13.98 30.74 -2.56
CA ARG A 20 -13.63 31.97 -1.83
C ARG A 20 -13.76 31.81 -0.32
N GLN A 21 -14.75 31.05 0.15
CA GLN A 21 -15.04 30.89 1.58
C GLN A 21 -14.18 29.80 2.23
N PHE A 22 -13.86 28.72 1.52
CA PHE A 22 -13.21 27.53 2.06
C PHE A 22 -11.83 27.24 1.44
N GLY A 23 -11.36 28.09 0.53
CA GLY A 23 -10.08 27.95 -0.16
C GLY A 23 -10.20 27.25 -1.51
N LYS A 24 -9.23 27.51 -2.40
CA LYS A 24 -9.17 26.89 -3.73
C LYS A 24 -9.10 25.37 -3.61
N GLY A 25 -9.94 24.67 -4.37
CA GLY A 25 -9.97 23.21 -4.41
C GLY A 25 -10.85 22.59 -3.32
N SER A 26 -11.60 23.40 -2.57
CA SER A 26 -12.60 22.93 -1.61
C SER A 26 -13.78 22.23 -2.30
N ILE A 27 -14.03 22.54 -3.58
CA ILE A 27 -14.99 21.83 -4.42
C ILE A 27 -14.44 21.73 -5.86
N MET A 28 -14.44 20.53 -6.43
CA MET A 28 -13.98 20.29 -7.80
C MET A 28 -14.87 19.27 -8.51
N ARG A 29 -14.96 19.36 -9.83
CA ARG A 29 -15.65 18.35 -10.63
C ARG A 29 -14.82 17.06 -10.62
N LEU A 30 -15.46 15.91 -10.40
CA LEU A 30 -14.75 14.63 -10.24
C LEU A 30 -13.91 14.23 -11.48
N GLY A 31 -14.35 14.65 -12.67
CA GLY A 31 -13.73 14.33 -13.96
C GLY A 31 -12.82 15.42 -14.54
N SER A 32 -12.50 16.49 -13.82
CA SER A 32 -11.46 17.42 -14.28
C SER A 32 -10.09 16.75 -14.16
N ASP A 33 -9.34 16.68 -15.26
CA ASP A 33 -8.03 16.01 -15.41
C ASP A 33 -6.89 16.58 -14.53
N GLU A 34 -7.17 17.52 -13.64
CA GLU A 34 -6.19 18.17 -12.77
C GLU A 34 -5.77 17.34 -11.55
N ARG A 35 -6.24 16.09 -11.40
CA ARG A 35 -5.78 15.23 -10.31
C ARG A 35 -4.36 14.75 -10.59
N ALA A 36 -3.40 15.37 -9.92
CA ALA A 36 -2.03 14.89 -9.87
C ALA A 36 -2.00 13.39 -9.51
N PRO A 37 -1.10 12.60 -10.12
CA PRO A 37 -0.90 11.20 -9.77
C PRO A 37 -0.64 11.07 -8.27
N VAL A 38 -1.17 10.00 -7.66
CA VAL A 38 -0.99 9.74 -6.23
C VAL A 38 0.49 9.55 -5.95
N GLU A 39 1.08 10.46 -5.16
CA GLU A 39 2.46 10.32 -4.73
C GLU A 39 2.60 9.18 -3.72
N THR A 40 3.71 8.46 -3.80
CA THR A 40 3.95 7.27 -2.98
C THR A 40 5.35 7.24 -2.36
N ILE A 41 5.48 6.45 -1.30
CA ILE A 41 6.73 6.08 -0.65
C ILE A 41 6.96 4.60 -0.94
N SER A 42 8.11 4.25 -1.53
CA SER A 42 8.45 2.84 -1.79
C SER A 42 8.50 2.04 -0.49
N THR A 43 7.99 0.81 -0.55
CA THR A 43 8.03 -0.12 0.58
C THR A 43 9.40 -0.77 0.77
N GLY A 44 10.32 -0.60 -0.18
CA GLY A 44 11.57 -1.36 -0.26
C GLY A 44 11.41 -2.77 -0.85
N SER A 45 10.18 -3.20 -1.15
CA SER A 45 9.89 -4.43 -1.88
C SER A 45 9.21 -4.08 -3.21
N ILE A 46 9.91 -4.35 -4.32
CA ILE A 46 9.34 -4.20 -5.68
C ILE A 46 8.05 -5.02 -5.80
N ALA A 47 8.05 -6.23 -5.24
CA ALA A 47 6.89 -7.11 -5.25
C ALA A 47 5.66 -6.45 -4.60
N LEU A 48 5.86 -5.80 -3.46
CA LEU A 48 4.80 -5.14 -2.73
C LEU A 48 4.36 -3.83 -3.40
N ASP A 49 5.29 -3.04 -3.93
CA ASP A 49 5.00 -1.81 -4.67
C ASP A 49 4.13 -2.10 -5.91
N VAL A 50 4.40 -3.21 -6.60
CA VAL A 50 3.60 -3.74 -7.71
C VAL A 50 2.22 -4.20 -7.22
N ALA A 51 2.16 -4.95 -6.13
CA ALA A 51 0.90 -5.45 -5.56
C ALA A 51 0.00 -4.31 -5.04
N LEU A 52 0.58 -3.20 -4.59
CA LEU A 52 -0.14 -1.98 -4.22
C LEU A 52 -0.76 -1.27 -5.43
N GLY A 53 -0.23 -1.51 -6.64
CA GLY A 53 -0.77 -0.99 -7.91
C GLY A 53 -0.54 0.49 -8.18
N ILE A 54 -0.12 1.24 -7.15
CA ILE A 54 0.28 2.65 -7.22
C ILE A 54 1.80 2.84 -7.03
N GLY A 55 2.56 1.75 -6.92
CA GLY A 55 4.02 1.80 -6.80
C GLY A 55 4.56 2.12 -5.41
N GLY A 56 3.74 2.03 -4.36
CA GLY A 56 4.20 2.23 -2.98
C GLY A 56 3.07 2.60 -2.02
N LEU A 57 3.44 3.02 -0.81
CA LEU A 57 2.53 3.50 0.22
C LEU A 57 2.05 4.91 -0.13
N PRO A 58 0.73 5.19 -0.10
CA PRO A 58 0.22 6.49 -0.53
C PRO A 58 0.51 7.61 0.47
N ARG A 59 1.02 8.74 -0.04
CA ARG A 59 1.19 9.98 0.73
C ARG A 59 -0.15 10.56 1.19
N GLY A 60 -0.11 11.23 2.34
CA GLY A 60 -1.26 11.89 2.96
C GLY A 60 -2.34 10.96 3.48
N ARG A 61 -2.02 9.68 3.70
CA ARG A 61 -3.00 8.64 4.06
C ARG A 61 -2.52 7.76 5.20
N ILE A 62 -3.51 7.07 5.78
CA ILE A 62 -3.30 6.09 6.83
C ILE A 62 -3.11 4.70 6.21
N VAL A 63 -2.08 4.00 6.65
CA VAL A 63 -1.74 2.62 6.31
C VAL A 63 -1.75 1.79 7.59
N GLU A 64 -2.33 0.60 7.56
CA GLU A 64 -2.20 -0.37 8.66
C GLU A 64 -1.40 -1.59 8.18
N ILE A 65 -0.37 -1.95 8.94
CA ILE A 65 0.42 -3.16 8.73
C ILE A 65 0.22 -4.06 9.93
N TYR A 66 -0.38 -5.23 9.74
CA TYR A 66 -0.70 -6.14 10.82
C TYR A 66 -0.33 -7.58 10.47
N GLY A 67 -0.11 -8.39 11.49
CA GLY A 67 0.30 -9.77 11.32
C GLY A 67 0.86 -10.39 12.60
N PRO A 68 1.19 -11.69 12.57
CA PRO A 68 1.78 -12.39 13.70
C PRO A 68 3.07 -11.73 14.20
N GLU A 69 3.52 -12.10 15.39
CA GLU A 69 4.86 -11.76 15.86
C GLU A 69 5.93 -12.27 14.88
N SER A 70 7.06 -11.55 14.81
CA SER A 70 8.19 -11.92 13.95
C SER A 70 7.85 -12.14 12.46
N SER A 71 6.75 -11.55 11.97
CA SER A 71 6.34 -11.59 10.56
C SER A 71 7.08 -10.57 9.68
N GLY A 72 7.81 -9.63 10.28
CA GLY A 72 8.55 -8.58 9.56
C GLY A 72 7.82 -7.23 9.48
N LYS A 73 6.81 -6.96 10.33
CA LYS A 73 6.10 -5.67 10.40
C LYS A 73 7.06 -4.49 10.54
N THR A 74 7.86 -4.50 11.61
CA THR A 74 8.82 -3.43 11.91
C THR A 74 9.91 -3.33 10.84
N THR A 75 10.42 -4.46 10.33
CA THR A 75 11.37 -4.47 9.21
C THR A 75 10.79 -3.78 7.96
N LEU A 76 9.55 -4.08 7.57
CA LEU A 76 8.89 -3.44 6.44
C LEU A 76 8.72 -1.93 6.66
N THR A 77 8.39 -1.49 7.87
CA THR A 77 8.29 -0.06 8.18
C THR A 77 9.63 0.66 8.19
N LEU A 78 10.69 0.01 8.66
CA LEU A 78 12.04 0.58 8.64
C LEU A 78 12.54 0.75 7.20
N HIS A 79 12.21 -0.16 6.28
CA HIS A 79 12.46 0.06 4.84
C HIS A 79 11.65 1.22 4.27
N ALA A 80 10.39 1.38 4.67
CA ALA A 80 9.60 2.55 4.24
C ALA A 80 10.22 3.87 4.74
N ILE A 81 10.74 3.88 5.99
CA ILE A 81 11.48 5.01 6.56
C ILE A 81 12.76 5.29 5.78
N ALA A 82 13.60 4.27 5.56
CA ALA A 82 14.85 4.42 4.81
C ALA A 82 14.60 4.99 3.41
N ASN A 83 13.55 4.51 2.72
CA ASN A 83 13.18 5.02 1.40
C ASN A 83 12.62 6.44 1.44
N ALA A 84 11.86 6.81 2.48
CA ALA A 84 11.40 8.18 2.66
C ALA A 84 12.59 9.14 2.87
N GLN A 85 13.53 8.79 3.74
CA GLN A 85 14.74 9.57 4.02
C GLN A 85 15.65 9.69 2.80
N LYS A 86 15.85 8.59 2.05
CA LYS A 86 16.64 8.58 0.81
C LYS A 86 16.09 9.56 -0.24
N ASN A 87 14.78 9.80 -0.22
CA ASN A 87 14.11 10.76 -1.10
C ASN A 87 14.07 12.19 -0.51
N GLY A 88 14.85 12.46 0.55
CA GLY A 88 14.94 13.77 1.21
C GLY A 88 13.81 14.06 2.19
N GLY A 89 12.95 13.09 2.49
CA GLY A 89 11.84 13.26 3.42
C GLY A 89 12.23 13.07 4.89
N ILE A 90 11.42 13.61 5.79
CA ILE A 90 11.62 13.47 7.24
C ILE A 90 10.67 12.40 7.78
N ALA A 91 11.21 11.48 8.58
CA ALA A 91 10.45 10.40 9.19
C ALA A 91 10.43 10.54 10.72
N ALA A 92 9.33 10.09 11.33
CA ALA A 92 9.20 9.94 12.77
C ALA A 92 8.72 8.53 13.15
N PHE A 93 9.23 8.02 14.26
CA PHE A 93 8.90 6.72 14.82
C PHE A 93 8.41 6.89 16.26
N ILE A 94 7.14 6.54 16.50
CA ILE A 94 6.53 6.50 17.82
C ILE A 94 6.60 5.06 18.31
N ASP A 95 7.61 4.78 19.13
CA ASP A 95 7.94 3.47 19.70
C ASP A 95 7.20 3.28 21.03
N ALA A 96 5.93 2.89 20.96
CA ALA A 96 5.13 2.53 22.13
C ALA A 96 5.46 1.13 22.67
N GLU A 97 6.11 0.26 21.87
CA GLU A 97 6.58 -1.05 22.34
C GLU A 97 7.95 -1.00 23.05
N HIS A 98 8.66 0.14 22.99
CA HIS A 98 10.02 0.31 23.52
C HIS A 98 11.01 -0.75 23.00
N ALA A 99 10.85 -1.14 21.74
CA ALA A 99 11.53 -2.30 21.15
C ALA A 99 12.35 -1.96 19.89
N LEU A 100 12.48 -0.68 19.54
CA LEU A 100 13.26 -0.27 18.37
C LEU A 100 14.76 -0.45 18.63
N ASP A 101 15.42 -1.25 17.78
CA ASP A 101 16.88 -1.43 17.76
C ASP A 101 17.53 -0.44 16.76
N PRO A 102 18.30 0.57 17.22
CA PRO A 102 18.96 1.53 16.35
C PRO A 102 20.04 0.91 15.45
N GLU A 103 20.75 -0.14 15.91
CA GLU A 103 21.77 -0.80 15.10
C GLU A 103 21.14 -1.56 13.94
N TYR A 104 20.05 -2.28 14.21
CA TYR A 104 19.30 -2.95 13.17
C TYR A 104 18.69 -1.96 12.18
N ALA A 105 18.07 -0.87 12.65
CA ALA A 105 17.54 0.17 11.78
C ALA A 105 18.62 0.78 10.87
N ARG A 106 19.82 1.04 11.40
CA ARG A 106 20.97 1.54 10.61
C ARG A 106 21.36 0.56 9.52
N LYS A 107 21.41 -0.76 9.81
CA LYS A 107 21.70 -1.80 8.81
C LYS A 107 20.66 -1.85 7.69
N LEU A 108 19.41 -1.51 7.98
CA LEU A 108 18.34 -1.40 6.98
C LEU A 108 18.39 -0.12 6.15
N GLY A 109 19.38 0.76 6.38
CA GLY A 109 19.58 2.01 5.64
C GLY A 109 18.80 3.20 6.20
N VAL A 110 18.28 3.10 7.43
CA VAL A 110 17.69 4.25 8.13
C VAL A 110 18.80 5.19 8.58
N ASP A 111 18.64 6.47 8.28
CA ASP A 111 19.45 7.53 8.87
C ASP A 111 18.96 7.78 10.30
N ILE A 112 19.67 7.18 11.27
CA ILE A 112 19.33 7.25 12.69
C ILE A 112 19.50 8.67 13.23
N ASP A 113 20.44 9.45 12.70
CA ASP A 113 20.74 10.77 13.23
C ASP A 113 19.65 11.79 12.83
N ALA A 114 18.95 11.53 11.72
CA ALA A 114 17.82 12.32 11.25
C ALA A 114 16.44 11.77 11.66
N LEU A 115 16.36 10.53 12.15
CA LEU A 115 15.08 9.91 12.53
C LEU A 115 14.56 10.51 13.85
N LEU A 116 13.35 11.08 13.81
CA LEU A 116 12.69 11.53 15.04
C LEU A 116 12.10 10.33 15.78
N VAL A 117 12.54 10.05 17.01
CA VAL A 117 12.01 8.95 17.81
C VAL A 117 11.31 9.50 19.05
N SER A 118 10.15 8.94 19.37
CA SER A 118 9.41 9.22 20.60
C SER A 118 9.03 7.92 21.28
N GLN A 119 9.26 7.82 22.58
CA GLN A 119 8.84 6.72 23.45
C GLN A 119 7.82 7.26 24.45
N PRO A 120 6.52 7.30 24.09
CA PRO A 120 5.48 7.88 24.93
C PRO A 120 5.07 6.95 26.08
N ASP A 121 4.68 7.54 27.20
CA ASP A 121 4.17 6.85 28.38
C ASP A 121 2.71 6.39 28.19
N THR A 122 1.92 7.11 27.38
CA THR A 122 0.47 6.83 27.21
C THR A 122 0.04 6.89 25.73
N GLY A 123 -1.06 6.19 25.42
CA GLY A 123 -1.67 6.20 24.10
C GLY A 123 -2.16 7.60 23.68
N GLU A 124 -2.68 8.40 24.60
CA GLU A 124 -3.06 9.80 24.35
C GLU A 124 -1.83 10.61 23.93
N GLN A 125 -0.75 10.56 24.71
CA GLN A 125 0.48 11.30 24.44
C GLN A 125 1.07 10.90 23.09
N ALA A 126 1.12 9.61 22.77
CA ALA A 126 1.59 9.09 21.48
C ALA A 126 0.85 9.74 20.30
N LEU A 127 -0.49 9.78 20.38
CA LEU A 127 -1.36 10.31 19.33
C LEU A 127 -1.33 11.84 19.27
N GLU A 128 -1.13 12.52 20.40
CA GLU A 128 -0.94 13.98 20.44
C GLU A 128 0.40 14.41 19.82
N ILE A 129 1.48 13.70 20.12
CA ILE A 129 2.79 13.91 19.49
C ILE A 129 2.67 13.72 17.98
N ALA A 130 2.05 12.63 17.53
CA ALA A 130 1.81 12.38 16.11
C ALA A 130 1.01 13.53 15.46
N ASP A 131 -0.03 14.02 16.14
CA ASP A 131 -0.89 15.11 15.65
C ASP A 131 -0.16 16.47 15.58
N MET A 132 0.75 16.75 16.52
CA MET A 132 1.64 17.91 16.47
C MET A 132 2.64 17.80 15.31
N LEU A 133 3.25 16.63 15.12
CA LEU A 133 4.17 16.36 14.02
C LEU A 133 3.50 16.54 12.66
N VAL A 134 2.29 16.01 12.48
CA VAL A 134 1.49 16.22 11.26
C VAL A 134 1.25 17.70 11.02
N ARG A 135 0.80 18.45 12.04
CA ARG A 135 0.51 19.89 11.89
C ARG A 135 1.73 20.77 11.61
N SER A 136 2.94 20.30 11.88
CA SER A 136 4.16 21.02 11.49
C SER A 136 4.33 21.13 9.97
N GLY A 137 3.71 20.21 9.21
CA GLY A 137 3.82 20.16 7.75
C GLY A 137 5.19 19.72 7.21
N SER A 138 6.14 19.38 8.10
CA SER A 138 7.51 19.02 7.72
C SER A 138 7.78 17.51 7.74
N ILE A 139 6.82 16.67 8.13
CA ILE A 139 7.01 15.22 8.26
C ILE A 139 6.36 14.49 7.08
N ASP A 140 7.12 13.63 6.42
CA ASP A 140 6.67 12.83 5.28
C ASP A 140 6.07 11.49 5.71
N LEU A 141 6.61 10.90 6.77
CA LEU A 141 6.23 9.57 7.24
C LEU A 141 6.25 9.50 8.77
N ILE A 142 5.15 9.03 9.37
CA ILE A 142 5.06 8.72 10.79
C ILE A 142 4.72 7.24 10.94
N VAL A 143 5.49 6.52 11.75
CA VAL A 143 5.21 5.13 12.13
C VAL A 143 4.82 5.09 13.61
N ILE A 144 3.77 4.33 13.93
CA ILE A 144 3.36 4.04 15.30
C ILE A 144 3.50 2.53 15.54
N ASP A 145 4.46 2.14 16.39
CA ASP A 145 4.75 0.75 16.76
C ASP A 145 4.48 0.55 18.25
N SER A 146 3.34 0.01 18.68
CA SER A 146 2.20 -0.48 17.89
C SER A 146 0.87 -0.04 18.49
N VAL A 147 -0.21 -0.19 17.74
CA VAL A 147 -1.58 0.12 18.21
C VAL A 147 -1.93 -0.64 19.49
N ALA A 148 -1.42 -1.86 19.65
CA ALA A 148 -1.70 -2.66 20.85
C ALA A 148 -1.09 -2.02 22.12
N ALA A 149 0.03 -1.32 21.97
CA ALA A 149 0.74 -0.64 23.05
C ALA A 149 0.25 0.80 23.31
N LEU A 150 -0.73 1.30 22.55
CA LEU A 150 -1.38 2.59 22.83
C LEU A 150 -2.36 2.44 24.01
N VAL A 151 -1.82 2.27 25.22
CA VAL A 151 -2.60 2.07 26.43
C VAL A 151 -3.09 3.42 26.97
N PRO A 152 -4.40 3.61 27.18
CA PRO A 152 -4.92 4.87 27.72
C PRO A 152 -4.39 5.15 29.13
N ARG A 153 -4.18 6.43 29.47
CA ARG A 153 -3.68 6.84 30.80
C ARG A 153 -4.47 6.22 31.96
N ALA A 154 -5.80 6.21 31.87
CA ALA A 154 -6.65 5.67 32.93
C ALA A 154 -6.48 4.15 33.16
N GLU A 155 -5.97 3.41 32.17
CA GLU A 155 -5.65 1.99 32.30
C GLU A 155 -4.25 1.78 32.89
N ILE A 156 -3.30 2.71 32.63
CA ILE A 156 -1.96 2.69 33.24
C ILE A 156 -2.00 3.08 34.72
N GLU A 157 -2.82 4.07 35.08
CA GLU A 157 -2.98 4.55 36.47
C GLU A 157 -3.92 3.65 37.30
N GLY A 158 -4.69 2.77 36.64
CA GLY A 158 -5.61 1.83 37.28
C GLY A 158 -4.90 0.62 37.92
N GLU A 159 -5.66 -0.17 38.67
CA GLU A 159 -5.14 -1.40 39.28
C GLU A 159 -5.26 -2.60 38.33
N MET A 160 -4.36 -3.58 38.47
CA MET A 160 -4.44 -4.83 37.70
C MET A 160 -5.76 -5.54 37.99
N GLY A 161 -6.61 -5.67 36.96
CA GLY A 161 -7.93 -6.28 37.07
C GLY A 161 -9.09 -5.30 36.91
N ASP A 162 -8.80 -4.00 36.88
CA ASP A 162 -9.80 -2.97 36.60
C ASP A 162 -10.38 -3.11 35.19
N SER A 163 -11.68 -2.88 35.07
CA SER A 163 -12.39 -3.03 33.81
C SER A 163 -12.47 -1.72 33.04
N HIS A 164 -11.61 -1.56 32.03
CA HIS A 164 -11.61 -0.41 31.12
C HIS A 164 -12.21 -0.75 29.76
N VAL A 165 -13.50 -1.10 29.73
CA VAL A 165 -14.16 -1.61 28.51
C VAL A 165 -14.13 -0.57 27.38
N GLY A 166 -13.38 -0.89 26.32
CA GLY A 166 -13.40 -0.17 25.05
C GLY A 166 -12.72 1.20 25.06
N LEU A 167 -11.92 1.52 26.08
CA LEU A 167 -11.27 2.82 26.22
C LEU A 167 -10.30 3.10 25.05
N GLN A 168 -9.42 2.14 24.74
CA GLN A 168 -8.50 2.23 23.59
C GLN A 168 -9.25 2.42 22.26
N ALA A 169 -10.37 1.71 22.05
CA ALA A 169 -11.15 1.84 20.82
C ALA A 169 -11.78 3.24 20.64
N ARG A 170 -12.18 3.87 21.75
CA ARG A 170 -12.71 5.25 21.75
C ARG A 170 -11.59 6.26 21.47
N LEU A 171 -10.44 6.11 22.13
CA LEU A 171 -9.24 6.90 21.89
C LEU A 171 -8.84 6.89 20.41
N MET A 172 -8.70 5.69 19.82
CA MET A 172 -8.38 5.53 18.40
C MET A 172 -9.40 6.18 17.49
N SER A 173 -10.70 6.04 17.79
CA SER A 173 -11.77 6.64 17.00
C SER A 173 -11.72 8.17 16.99
N GLN A 174 -11.39 8.79 18.14
CA GLN A 174 -11.24 10.23 18.27
C GLN A 174 -9.98 10.73 17.56
N ALA A 175 -8.84 10.08 17.80
CA ALA A 175 -7.57 10.47 17.20
C ALA A 175 -7.59 10.39 15.67
N LEU A 176 -8.07 9.27 15.10
CA LEU A 176 -8.13 9.08 13.65
C LEU A 176 -9.03 10.13 12.97
N ARG A 177 -10.12 10.54 13.63
CA ARG A 177 -11.00 11.60 13.13
C ARG A 177 -10.27 12.95 13.03
N LYS A 178 -9.40 13.25 13.99
CA LYS A 178 -8.60 14.49 14.03
C LYS A 178 -7.43 14.46 13.03
N LEU A 179 -6.71 13.34 12.98
CA LEU A 179 -5.50 13.17 12.18
C LEU A 179 -5.76 13.13 10.67
N THR A 180 -6.86 12.50 10.23
CA THR A 180 -7.10 12.23 8.79
C THR A 180 -7.09 13.50 7.93
N GLY A 181 -7.65 14.61 8.43
CA GLY A 181 -7.65 15.88 7.71
C GLY A 181 -6.24 16.47 7.58
N GLY A 182 -5.49 16.50 8.68
CA GLY A 182 -4.11 17.00 8.70
C GLY A 182 -3.20 16.19 7.77
N LEU A 183 -3.25 14.86 7.85
CA LEU A 183 -2.44 13.98 7.00
C LEU A 183 -2.63 14.28 5.51
N SER A 184 -3.88 14.45 5.07
CA SER A 184 -4.18 14.74 3.67
C SER A 184 -3.73 16.13 3.23
N GLN A 185 -3.66 17.11 4.14
CA GLN A 185 -3.22 18.48 3.83
C GLN A 185 -1.70 18.59 3.77
N THR A 186 -0.99 17.82 4.60
CA THR A 186 0.48 17.87 4.71
C THR A 186 1.17 16.78 3.90
N ASN A 187 0.42 15.94 3.19
CA ASN A 187 0.92 14.77 2.47
C ASN A 187 1.74 13.79 3.34
N THR A 188 1.55 13.83 4.66
CA THR A 188 2.20 12.92 5.60
C THR A 188 1.54 11.54 5.54
N THR A 189 2.34 10.50 5.31
CA THR A 189 1.90 9.10 5.45
C THR A 189 1.95 8.69 6.91
N MET A 190 0.91 8.02 7.41
CA MET A 190 0.89 7.49 8.77
C MET A 190 0.70 5.97 8.74
N ILE A 191 1.71 5.24 9.21
CA ILE A 191 1.68 3.79 9.32
C ILE A 191 1.38 3.40 10.77
N PHE A 192 0.35 2.60 10.96
CA PHE A 192 0.08 1.92 12.22
C PHE A 192 0.52 0.46 12.10
N ILE A 193 1.45 0.05 12.96
CA ILE A 193 1.74 -1.37 13.16
C ILE A 193 0.71 -1.93 14.14
N ASN A 194 0.19 -3.11 13.85
CA ASN A 194 -0.81 -3.76 14.71
C ASN A 194 -0.53 -5.25 14.86
N GLN A 195 -0.99 -5.79 15.98
CA GLN A 195 -0.87 -7.20 16.31
C GLN A 195 -2.18 -7.93 16.02
N LEU A 196 -2.08 -9.23 15.74
CA LEU A 196 -3.25 -10.10 15.70
C LEU A 196 -3.66 -10.50 17.13
N ARG A 197 -4.97 -10.56 17.33
CA ARG A 197 -5.65 -11.08 18.53
C ARG A 197 -6.73 -12.05 18.06
N GLU A 198 -7.16 -12.97 18.91
CA GLU A 198 -8.29 -13.84 18.62
C GLU A 198 -9.57 -13.33 19.29
N LYS A 199 -10.68 -13.34 18.55
CA LYS A 199 -11.99 -13.05 19.10
C LYS A 199 -12.59 -14.32 19.67
N ILE A 200 -12.77 -14.34 20.99
CA ILE A 200 -13.43 -15.45 21.71
C ILE A 200 -14.88 -15.59 21.21
N GLY A 201 -15.33 -16.83 21.00
CA GLY A 201 -16.72 -17.15 20.66
C GLY A 201 -17.08 -17.08 19.17
N VAL A 202 -16.09 -17.06 18.27
CA VAL A 202 -16.32 -17.16 16.81
C VAL A 202 -16.27 -18.62 16.39
N PHE A 203 -17.42 -19.19 16.03
CA PHE A 203 -17.53 -20.58 15.54
C PHE A 203 -17.52 -20.71 14.01
N PHE A 204 -17.66 -19.60 13.28
CA PHE A 204 -17.68 -19.58 11.81
C PHE A 204 -16.87 -18.38 11.28
N GLY A 205 -16.01 -18.63 10.29
CA GLY A 205 -15.08 -17.64 9.74
C GLY A 205 -13.74 -17.57 10.49
N SER A 206 -12.91 -16.57 10.16
CA SER A 206 -11.62 -16.36 10.85
C SER A 206 -11.85 -15.71 12.23
N PRO A 207 -11.26 -16.25 13.32
CA PRO A 207 -11.32 -15.63 14.65
C PRO A 207 -10.36 -14.43 14.78
N GLU A 208 -9.46 -14.21 13.82
CA GLU A 208 -8.44 -13.18 13.90
C GLU A 208 -9.03 -11.75 13.83
N THR A 209 -8.57 -10.90 14.74
CA THR A 209 -8.87 -9.46 14.78
C THR A 209 -7.61 -8.67 15.11
N THR A 210 -7.71 -7.34 15.04
CA THR A 210 -6.63 -6.40 15.38
C THR A 210 -7.03 -5.56 16.59
N ALA A 211 -6.06 -5.03 17.34
CA ALA A 211 -6.28 -4.17 18.50
C ALA A 211 -6.75 -2.76 18.09
N GLY A 212 -7.22 -1.95 19.06
CA GLY A 212 -7.66 -0.56 18.80
C GLY A 212 -9.08 -0.41 18.20
N GLY A 213 -9.89 -1.46 18.23
CA GLY A 213 -11.27 -1.43 17.74
C GLY A 213 -11.40 -1.43 16.22
N LYS A 214 -12.52 -0.92 15.69
CA LYS A 214 -12.82 -0.96 14.23
C LYS A 214 -12.40 0.29 13.46
N ALA A 215 -12.15 1.41 14.14
CA ALA A 215 -11.95 2.70 13.48
C ALA A 215 -10.80 2.67 12.47
N LEU A 216 -9.64 2.14 12.86
CA LEU A 216 -8.47 2.05 11.98
C LEU A 216 -8.79 1.29 10.68
N LYS A 217 -9.58 0.21 10.76
CA LYS A 217 -10.01 -0.56 9.58
C LYS A 217 -10.78 0.28 8.57
N PHE A 218 -11.52 1.32 9.00
CA PHE A 218 -12.28 2.21 8.12
C PHE A 218 -11.43 3.36 7.57
N TYR A 219 -10.64 3.99 8.45
CA TYR A 219 -9.79 5.14 8.11
C TYR A 219 -8.60 4.74 7.23
N ALA A 220 -7.98 3.59 7.46
CA ALA A 220 -6.87 3.10 6.64
C ALA A 220 -7.25 3.04 5.16
N SER A 221 -6.43 3.67 4.31
CA SER A 221 -6.56 3.59 2.86
C SER A 221 -5.98 2.28 2.33
N VAL A 222 -4.91 1.82 2.96
CA VAL A 222 -4.26 0.53 2.67
C VAL A 222 -4.16 -0.28 3.95
N ARG A 223 -4.47 -1.59 3.87
CA ARG A 223 -4.23 -2.53 4.96
C ARG A 223 -3.44 -3.72 4.43
N LEU A 224 -2.36 -4.05 5.12
CA LEU A 224 -1.41 -5.10 4.76
C LEU A 224 -1.41 -6.19 5.84
N ASP A 225 -1.71 -7.43 5.44
CA ASP A 225 -1.57 -8.63 6.27
C ASP A 225 -0.23 -9.29 5.92
N ILE A 226 0.75 -9.17 6.82
CA ILE A 226 2.11 -9.68 6.64
C ILE A 226 2.30 -10.97 7.45
N ARG A 227 2.82 -12.02 6.80
CA ARG A 227 3.05 -13.32 7.42
C ARG A 227 4.36 -13.94 6.96
N ARG A 228 5.09 -14.54 7.89
CA ARG A 228 6.14 -15.51 7.55
C ARG A 228 5.49 -16.78 7.00
N ILE A 229 5.93 -17.21 5.82
CA ILE A 229 5.42 -18.44 5.17
C ILE A 229 6.45 -19.57 5.19
N GLU A 230 7.74 -19.27 5.18
CA GLU A 230 8.82 -20.26 5.21
C GLU A 230 10.07 -19.67 5.86
N THR A 231 10.89 -20.51 6.50
CA THR A 231 12.21 -20.13 6.99
C THR A 231 13.26 -20.46 5.94
N LEU A 232 14.03 -19.46 5.51
CA LEU A 232 15.12 -19.63 4.56
C LEU A 232 16.34 -20.19 5.30
N LYS A 233 16.96 -21.21 4.71
CA LYS A 233 18.14 -21.88 5.28
C LYS A 233 19.29 -21.90 4.29
N ASP A 234 20.50 -21.72 4.80
CA ASP A 234 21.74 -22.05 4.11
C ASP A 234 22.40 -23.23 4.84
N GLY A 235 22.39 -24.39 4.19
CA GLY A 235 22.70 -25.65 4.85
C GLY A 235 21.78 -25.92 6.05
N THR A 236 22.33 -25.87 7.26
CA THR A 236 21.60 -26.06 8.52
C THR A 236 21.20 -24.76 9.22
N GLU A 237 21.78 -23.62 8.82
CA GLU A 237 21.59 -22.34 9.49
C GLU A 237 20.37 -21.60 8.93
N ALA A 238 19.57 -20.99 9.82
CA ALA A 238 18.43 -20.17 9.42
C ALA A 238 18.91 -18.74 9.09
N VAL A 239 18.89 -18.37 7.82
CA VAL A 239 19.44 -17.10 7.31
C VAL A 239 18.38 -16.01 7.10
N GLY A 240 17.09 -16.39 7.07
CA GLY A 240 16.01 -15.43 6.90
C GLY A 240 14.64 -16.07 6.83
N ASN A 241 13.67 -15.29 6.38
CA ASN A 241 12.27 -15.70 6.25
C ASN A 241 11.74 -15.33 4.87
N ARG A 242 11.02 -16.26 4.23
CA ARG A 242 10.12 -15.94 3.14
C ARG A 242 8.86 -15.34 3.75
N THR A 243 8.53 -14.14 3.29
CA THR A 243 7.41 -13.35 3.81
C THR A 243 6.39 -13.09 2.72
N ARG A 244 5.12 -13.25 3.06
CA ARG A 244 3.99 -12.92 2.20
C ARG A 244 3.22 -11.75 2.79
N VAL A 245 2.94 -10.75 1.95
CA VAL A 245 2.10 -9.60 2.29
C VAL A 245 0.86 -9.63 1.41
N LYS A 246 -0.32 -9.68 2.02
CA LYS A 246 -1.61 -9.56 1.32
C LYS A 246 -2.19 -8.17 1.50
N VAL A 247 -2.54 -7.53 0.39
CA VAL A 247 -3.21 -6.22 0.39
C VAL A 247 -4.70 -6.44 0.67
N VAL A 248 -5.09 -6.55 1.94
CA VAL A 248 -6.48 -6.87 2.33
C VAL A 248 -7.45 -5.71 2.14
N LYS A 249 -6.93 -4.48 2.04
CA LYS A 249 -7.69 -3.28 1.70
C LYS A 249 -6.82 -2.35 0.88
N ASN A 250 -7.38 -1.79 -0.18
CA ASN A 250 -6.74 -0.77 -0.99
C ASN A 250 -7.82 0.17 -1.55
N LYS A 251 -7.75 1.47 -1.18
CA LYS A 251 -8.64 2.51 -1.71
C LYS A 251 -8.06 3.23 -2.95
N MET A 252 -6.82 2.89 -3.35
CA MET A 252 -6.07 3.60 -4.38
C MET A 252 -5.94 2.77 -5.67
N ALA A 253 -5.98 1.44 -5.55
CA ALA A 253 -5.96 0.49 -6.66
C ALA A 253 -6.73 -0.79 -6.27
N PRO A 254 -6.93 -1.75 -7.19
CA PRO A 254 -7.61 -3.01 -6.88
C PRO A 254 -6.96 -3.76 -5.69
N PRO A 255 -7.74 -4.15 -4.67
CA PRO A 255 -7.24 -4.87 -3.51
C PRO A 255 -6.99 -6.37 -3.79
N PHE A 256 -6.57 -7.11 -2.76
CA PHE A 256 -6.41 -8.57 -2.69
C PHE A 256 -5.25 -9.18 -3.45
N LYS A 257 -4.43 -8.36 -4.10
CA LYS A 257 -3.11 -8.78 -4.57
C LYS A 257 -2.22 -9.19 -3.40
N GLN A 258 -1.25 -10.04 -3.71
CA GLN A 258 -0.28 -10.56 -2.75
C GLN A 258 1.12 -10.31 -3.31
N ALA A 259 2.05 -10.09 -2.41
CA ALA A 259 3.47 -9.99 -2.71
C ALA A 259 4.22 -10.97 -1.84
N GLU A 260 5.25 -11.59 -2.40
CA GLU A 260 6.17 -12.43 -1.66
C GLU A 260 7.59 -11.93 -1.87
N PHE A 261 8.36 -11.92 -0.79
CA PHE A 261 9.75 -11.50 -0.79
C PHE A 261 10.49 -12.11 0.39
N ASP A 262 11.82 -12.07 0.31
CA ASP A 262 12.69 -12.63 1.34
C ASP A 262 13.10 -11.52 2.30
N ILE A 263 13.03 -11.77 3.61
CA ILE A 263 13.63 -10.94 4.65
C ILE A 263 14.84 -11.69 5.21
N ILE A 264 16.03 -11.17 4.95
CA ILE A 264 17.30 -11.76 5.40
C ILE A 264 17.72 -11.11 6.71
N TYR A 265 18.15 -11.91 7.68
CA TYR A 265 18.54 -11.40 8.99
C TYR A 265 19.74 -10.46 8.88
N GLY A 266 19.68 -9.31 9.56
CA GLY A 266 20.72 -8.28 9.52
C GLY A 266 20.79 -7.45 8.24
N ILE A 267 20.06 -7.79 7.18
CA ILE A 267 20.05 -7.08 5.88
C ILE A 267 18.67 -6.48 5.57
N GLY A 268 17.60 -7.20 5.91
CA GLY A 268 16.22 -6.79 5.63
C GLY A 268 15.63 -7.41 4.36
N ILE A 269 14.72 -6.69 3.72
CA ILE A 269 14.06 -7.10 2.49
C ILE A 269 15.10 -7.24 1.37
N SER A 270 15.22 -8.44 0.80
CA SER A 270 16.14 -8.70 -0.30
C SER A 270 15.56 -8.22 -1.63
N ARG A 271 16.14 -7.13 -2.15
CA ARG A 271 15.84 -6.63 -3.50
C ARG A 271 16.22 -7.67 -4.55
N GLU A 272 17.42 -8.21 -4.46
CA GLU A 272 17.98 -9.17 -5.42
C GLU A 272 17.18 -10.47 -5.44
N GLY A 273 16.74 -10.94 -4.27
CA GLY A 273 15.82 -12.08 -4.18
C GLY A 273 14.50 -11.84 -4.93
N SER A 274 13.96 -10.63 -4.84
CA SER A 274 12.75 -10.23 -5.57
C SER A 274 13.01 -10.14 -7.08
N LEU A 275 14.17 -9.60 -7.50
CA LEU A 275 14.54 -9.52 -8.92
C LEU A 275 14.66 -10.91 -9.57
N ILE A 276 15.20 -11.88 -8.85
CA ILE A 276 15.29 -13.27 -9.34
C ILE A 276 13.90 -13.87 -9.50
N ASP A 277 13.03 -13.75 -8.50
CA ASP A 277 11.68 -14.34 -8.54
C ASP A 277 10.84 -13.72 -9.66
N PHE A 278 10.78 -12.39 -9.73
CA PHE A 278 10.05 -11.67 -10.77
C PHE A 278 10.68 -11.88 -12.15
N GLY A 279 12.01 -11.93 -12.21
CA GLY A 279 12.74 -12.22 -13.43
C GLY A 279 12.35 -13.58 -14.01
N VAL A 280 12.23 -14.61 -13.17
CA VAL A 280 11.77 -15.94 -13.60
C VAL A 280 10.30 -15.94 -13.98
N GLU A 281 9.43 -15.36 -13.15
CA GLU A 281 7.99 -15.28 -13.41
C GLU A 281 7.69 -14.61 -14.76
N HIS A 282 8.44 -13.56 -15.09
CA HIS A 282 8.26 -12.78 -16.31
C HIS A 282 9.18 -13.24 -17.46
N GLY A 283 9.92 -14.34 -17.31
CA GLY A 283 10.77 -14.90 -18.36
C GLY A 283 11.95 -14.03 -18.78
N ILE A 284 12.39 -13.11 -17.92
CA ILE A 284 13.60 -12.29 -18.10
C ILE A 284 14.83 -13.10 -17.63
N VAL A 285 14.71 -13.78 -16.49
CA VAL A 285 15.69 -14.73 -15.99
C VAL A 285 15.21 -16.14 -16.32
N LYS A 286 16.08 -16.97 -16.88
CA LYS A 286 15.77 -18.37 -17.19
C LYS A 286 16.22 -19.27 -16.05
N LYS A 287 15.36 -20.22 -15.66
CA LYS A 287 15.66 -21.24 -14.67
C LYS A 287 15.75 -22.61 -15.34
N SER A 288 16.91 -23.25 -15.28
CA SER A 288 17.15 -24.60 -15.81
C SER A 288 17.59 -25.52 -14.67
N GLY A 289 16.62 -26.25 -14.10
CA GLY A 289 16.84 -27.03 -12.88
C GLY A 289 17.16 -26.12 -11.69
N ALA A 290 18.37 -26.26 -11.15
CA ALA A 290 18.89 -25.40 -10.08
C ALA A 290 19.61 -24.16 -10.58
N TRP A 291 19.89 -24.03 -11.88
CA TRP A 291 20.68 -22.91 -12.43
C TRP A 291 19.80 -21.74 -12.86
N TYR A 292 20.25 -20.53 -12.55
CA TYR A 292 19.64 -19.29 -13.01
C TYR A 292 20.56 -18.62 -14.04
N THR A 293 20.00 -18.18 -15.16
CA THR A 293 20.74 -17.51 -16.24
C THR A 293 20.01 -16.27 -16.73
N TYR A 294 20.78 -15.26 -17.14
CA TYR A 294 20.27 -14.00 -17.68
C TYR A 294 21.09 -13.63 -18.91
N ASP A 295 20.43 -13.42 -20.05
CA ASP A 295 21.05 -13.08 -21.35
C ASP A 295 22.28 -13.91 -21.77
N GLY A 296 22.37 -15.16 -21.28
CA GLY A 296 23.47 -16.10 -21.57
C GLY A 296 24.45 -16.27 -20.40
N ASP A 297 24.50 -15.31 -19.48
CA ASP A 297 25.36 -15.35 -18.31
C ASP A 297 24.75 -16.20 -17.19
N GLN A 298 25.60 -16.93 -16.48
CA GLN A 298 25.21 -17.74 -15.33
C GLN A 298 25.21 -16.89 -14.06
N LEU A 299 24.02 -16.66 -13.50
CA LEU A 299 23.87 -15.97 -12.21
C LEU A 299 24.35 -16.86 -11.06
N GLY A 300 24.08 -18.17 -11.15
CA GLY A 300 24.54 -19.15 -10.19
C GLY A 300 23.65 -20.38 -10.05
N GLN A 301 24.12 -21.34 -9.27
CA GLN A 301 23.35 -22.52 -8.87
C GLN A 301 22.61 -22.24 -7.56
N GLY A 302 21.28 -22.26 -7.61
CA GLY A 302 20.42 -21.94 -6.47
C GLY A 302 20.18 -20.44 -6.31
N LYS A 303 19.13 -20.10 -5.55
CA LYS A 303 18.70 -18.72 -5.36
C LYS A 303 19.73 -17.90 -4.56
N GLU A 304 20.35 -18.51 -3.56
CA GLU A 304 21.33 -17.83 -2.69
C GLU A 304 22.58 -17.39 -3.47
N ASN A 305 23.18 -18.28 -4.26
CA ASN A 305 24.34 -17.93 -5.08
C ASN A 305 23.99 -16.87 -6.13
N SER A 306 22.81 -16.97 -6.74
CA SER A 306 22.32 -15.97 -7.70
C SER A 306 22.11 -14.60 -7.04
N ARG A 307 21.64 -14.57 -5.79
CA ARG A 307 21.50 -13.34 -5.00
C ARG A 307 22.86 -12.71 -4.73
N ASN A 308 23.82 -13.50 -4.25
CA ASN A 308 25.18 -13.05 -3.98
C ASN A 308 25.89 -12.54 -5.23
N PHE A 309 25.59 -13.12 -6.39
CA PHE A 309 26.07 -12.63 -7.68
C PHE A 309 25.50 -11.25 -8.01
N LEU A 310 24.17 -11.07 -7.94
CA LEU A 310 23.52 -9.78 -8.22
C LEU A 310 23.90 -8.67 -7.22
N LEU A 311 24.25 -9.03 -5.99
CA LEU A 311 24.79 -8.09 -5.01
C LEU A 311 26.17 -7.54 -5.42
N ARG A 312 26.99 -8.36 -6.09
CA ARG A 312 28.31 -7.94 -6.60
C ARG A 312 28.18 -7.19 -7.93
N GLU A 313 27.27 -7.65 -8.78
CA GLU A 313 27.02 -7.09 -10.12
C GLU A 313 25.80 -6.16 -10.14
N ALA A 314 25.95 -4.99 -9.48
CA ALA A 314 24.85 -4.03 -9.31
C ALA A 314 24.30 -3.49 -10.65
N GLU A 315 25.13 -3.36 -11.69
CA GLU A 315 24.68 -2.92 -13.02
C GLU A 315 23.68 -3.90 -13.63
N MET A 316 23.97 -5.20 -13.58
CA MET A 316 23.08 -6.25 -14.07
C MET A 316 21.78 -6.29 -13.25
N ALA A 317 21.86 -6.15 -11.93
CA ALA A 317 20.67 -6.07 -11.09
C ALA A 317 19.76 -4.89 -11.48
N ASN A 318 20.34 -3.71 -11.75
CA ASN A 318 19.61 -2.53 -12.19
C ASN A 318 18.99 -2.71 -13.59
N GLU A 319 19.67 -3.39 -14.50
CA GLU A 319 19.13 -3.71 -15.82
C GLU A 319 17.92 -4.65 -15.74
N ILE A 320 18.04 -5.72 -14.94
CA ILE A 320 16.95 -6.68 -14.69
C ILE A 320 15.75 -5.95 -14.08
N GLU A 321 15.98 -5.08 -13.09
CA GLU A 321 14.93 -4.28 -12.47
C GLU A 321 14.20 -3.40 -13.49
N LYS A 322 14.93 -2.68 -14.35
CA LYS A 322 14.34 -1.86 -15.41
C LYS A 322 13.47 -2.68 -16.36
N LYS A 323 13.96 -3.85 -16.80
CA LYS A 323 13.20 -4.76 -17.67
C LYS A 323 11.92 -5.27 -16.98
N ILE A 324 11.98 -5.60 -15.69
CA ILE A 324 10.83 -6.02 -14.88
C ILE A 324 9.81 -4.87 -14.77
N LEU A 325 10.24 -3.68 -14.36
CA LEU A 325 9.36 -2.51 -14.19
C LEU A 325 8.71 -2.08 -15.51
N PHE A 326 9.44 -2.17 -16.63
CA PHE A 326 8.90 -1.92 -17.95
C PHE A 326 7.78 -2.93 -18.29
N LYS A 327 8.04 -4.23 -18.11
CA LYS A 327 7.07 -5.29 -18.41
C LYS A 327 5.83 -5.26 -17.52
N LEU A 328 5.98 -4.82 -16.28
CA LEU A 328 4.86 -4.61 -15.34
C LEU A 328 4.06 -3.33 -15.64
N GLY A 329 4.61 -2.43 -16.46
CA GLY A 329 4.04 -1.15 -16.84
C GLY A 329 4.07 -0.12 -15.71
N ILE A 330 5.11 -0.17 -14.87
CA ILE A 330 5.32 0.74 -13.73
C ILE A 330 6.33 1.83 -14.08
N SER A 331 7.30 1.56 -14.98
CA SER A 331 8.17 2.62 -15.49
C SER A 331 7.34 3.68 -16.24
N PRO A 332 7.77 4.96 -16.29
CA PRO A 332 7.04 6.00 -17.02
C PRO A 332 6.71 5.59 -18.47
N GLU A 333 7.66 4.91 -19.13
CA GLU A 333 7.53 4.36 -20.48
C GLU A 333 6.55 3.16 -20.54
N GLY A 334 6.64 2.23 -19.57
CA GLY A 334 5.74 1.08 -19.48
C GLY A 334 4.31 1.46 -19.08
N ALA A 335 4.15 2.49 -18.26
CA ALA A 335 2.85 3.05 -17.86
C ALA A 335 2.18 3.77 -19.04
N ALA A 336 2.95 4.49 -19.85
CA ALA A 336 2.48 5.06 -21.11
C ALA A 336 2.05 3.97 -22.10
N ALA A 337 2.85 2.92 -22.26
CA ALA A 337 2.52 1.78 -23.12
C ALA A 337 1.26 1.03 -22.63
N LYS A 338 1.11 0.82 -21.33
CA LYS A 338 -0.05 0.16 -20.73
C LYS A 338 -1.32 1.01 -20.82
N LYS A 339 -1.22 2.34 -20.66
CA LYS A 339 -2.32 3.28 -20.93
C LYS A 339 -2.73 3.27 -22.40
N ALA A 340 -1.76 3.26 -23.32
CA ALA A 340 -2.03 3.15 -24.75
C ALA A 340 -2.74 1.83 -25.08
N GLN A 341 -2.25 0.70 -24.55
CA GLN A 341 -2.89 -0.60 -24.76
C GLN A 341 -4.31 -0.67 -24.15
N ALA A 342 -4.49 -0.15 -22.93
CA ALA A 342 -5.82 -0.10 -22.29
C ALA A 342 -6.81 0.78 -23.06
N ALA A 343 -6.35 1.87 -23.68
CA ALA A 343 -7.17 2.71 -24.55
C ALA A 343 -7.57 1.98 -25.85
N VAL A 344 -6.65 1.20 -26.43
CA VAL A 344 -6.92 0.36 -27.60
C VAL A 344 -7.90 -0.76 -27.26
N ASP A 345 -7.73 -1.43 -26.12
CA ASP A 345 -8.61 -2.51 -25.67
C ASP A 345 -10.01 -1.98 -25.32
N ALA A 346 -10.11 -0.80 -24.71
CA ALA A 346 -11.38 -0.13 -24.44
C ALA A 346 -12.10 0.29 -25.73
N ALA A 347 -11.35 0.80 -26.72
CA ALA A 347 -11.89 1.12 -28.03
C ALA A 347 -12.38 -0.15 -28.76
N ALA A 348 -11.62 -1.25 -28.70
CA ALA A 348 -12.01 -2.53 -29.27
C ALA A 348 -13.27 -3.11 -28.61
N ALA A 349 -13.39 -2.98 -27.28
CA ALA A 349 -14.57 -3.39 -26.52
C ALA A 349 -15.82 -2.55 -26.86
N LEU A 350 -15.66 -1.25 -27.09
CA LEU A 350 -16.74 -0.37 -27.54
C LEU A 350 -17.21 -0.71 -28.97
N VAL A 351 -16.27 -1.01 -29.87
CA VAL A 351 -16.59 -1.43 -31.25
C VAL A 351 -17.33 -2.77 -31.26
N THR A 352 -16.91 -3.74 -30.43
CA THR A 352 -17.62 -5.02 -30.30
C THR A 352 -18.99 -4.86 -29.65
N ALA A 353 -19.14 -3.99 -28.65
CA ALA A 353 -20.43 -3.68 -28.04
C ALA A 353 -21.39 -2.99 -29.01
N ALA A 354 -20.89 -2.07 -29.85
CA ALA A 354 -21.66 -1.40 -30.89
C ALA A 354 -22.13 -2.40 -31.97
N ALA A 355 -21.23 -3.27 -32.45
CA ALA A 355 -21.56 -4.33 -33.42
C ALA A 355 -22.59 -5.33 -32.87
N ALA A 356 -22.50 -5.70 -31.59
CA ALA A 356 -23.48 -6.56 -30.93
C ALA A 356 -24.88 -5.91 -30.84
N LYS A 357 -24.91 -4.58 -30.66
CA LYS A 357 -26.16 -3.81 -30.58
C LYS A 357 -26.84 -3.67 -31.94
N GLU A 358 -26.06 -3.44 -33.01
CA GLU A 358 -26.53 -3.45 -34.40
C GLU A 358 -27.05 -4.82 -34.82
N ALA A 359 -26.32 -5.90 -34.48
CA ALA A 359 -26.77 -7.26 -34.77
C ALA A 359 -28.08 -7.61 -34.05
N ALA A 360 -28.27 -7.13 -32.81
CA ALA A 360 -29.52 -7.32 -32.07
C ALA A 360 -30.69 -6.53 -32.68
N ALA A 361 -30.45 -5.30 -33.13
CA ALA A 361 -31.45 -4.47 -33.82
C ALA A 361 -31.89 -5.11 -35.15
N ALA A 362 -30.94 -5.54 -35.98
CA ALA A 362 -31.24 -6.22 -37.25
C ALA A 362 -32.04 -7.53 -37.04
N LYS A 363 -31.77 -8.26 -35.95
CA LYS A 363 -32.52 -9.47 -35.60
C LYS A 363 -33.94 -9.15 -35.16
N ALA A 364 -34.15 -8.07 -34.40
CA ALA A 364 -35.47 -7.59 -33.99
C ALA A 364 -36.32 -7.14 -35.19
N ASP A 365 -35.73 -6.38 -36.12
CA ASP A 365 -36.41 -5.92 -37.34
C ASP A 365 -36.81 -7.09 -38.24
N SER A 366 -35.93 -8.10 -38.37
CA SER A 366 -36.24 -9.32 -39.12
C SER A 366 -37.39 -10.13 -38.51
N LEU A 367 -37.53 -10.09 -37.18
CA LEU A 367 -38.58 -10.79 -36.45
C LEU A 367 -39.92 -10.06 -36.61
N GLN A 368 -39.92 -8.72 -36.55
CA GLN A 368 -41.09 -7.90 -36.78
C GLN A 368 -41.59 -8.01 -38.23
N ALA A 369 -40.69 -8.04 -39.21
CA ALA A 369 -41.05 -8.25 -40.62
C ALA A 369 -41.71 -9.64 -40.85
N LYS A 370 -41.19 -10.69 -40.21
CA LYS A 370 -41.79 -12.04 -40.27
C LYS A 370 -43.15 -12.12 -39.56
N LEU A 371 -43.34 -11.36 -38.48
CA LEU A 371 -44.61 -11.26 -37.76
C LEU A 371 -45.67 -10.47 -38.54
N ALA A 372 -45.26 -9.42 -39.26
CA ALA A 372 -46.14 -8.63 -40.13
C ALA A 372 -46.61 -9.45 -41.35
N ALA A 373 -45.71 -10.22 -41.98
CA ALA A 373 -46.05 -11.10 -43.10
C ALA A 373 -47.04 -12.23 -42.73
N ARG A 374 -47.07 -12.64 -41.45
CA ARG A 374 -47.99 -13.66 -40.94
C ARG A 374 -49.38 -13.13 -40.57
N LYS A 375 -49.56 -11.81 -40.45
CA LYS A 375 -50.85 -11.17 -40.13
C LYS A 375 -51.59 -10.65 -41.37
N GLY A 376 -50.98 -10.72 -42.54
CA GLY A 376 -51.56 -10.33 -43.83
C GLY A 376 -51.94 -11.49 -44.75
N ALA A 377 -51.98 -12.72 -44.23
CA ALA A 377 -52.37 -13.94 -44.95
C ALA A 377 -53.67 -14.52 -44.40
#